data_AF-Q16V34-F1
#
_entry.id   AF-Q16V34-F1
#
_cell.length_a   1.000
_cell.length_b   1.000
_cell.length_c   1.000
_cell.angle_alpha   90.00
_cell.angle_beta   90.00
_cell.angle_gamma   90.00
#
_symmetry.space_group_name_H-M   'P 1'
#
loop_
_entity.id
_entity.type
_entity.pdbx_description
1 polymer ?
#
loop_
_entity_poly.entity_id
_entity_poly.type
_entity_poly.pdbx_seq_one_letter_code
_entity_poly.pdbx_strand_id
1 'polypeptide(L)'
;MMRAMPTLAEKLGVDLLDAEAAKYFKGMILENMKQRKAHGIIRNDMIHMLMEVRKEALKHEMDEQDTKDAGFATVEESQVGKSTHSRIWKDNELVAQCFIFFVAGFDTVSTGLTFLAYELALNPEIQQRLYEEIMEKKIQIL
;
A
#
# COMPACT_ATOMS: atom_id res chain seq x y z
N MET A 1 -13.92 13.47 -15.55
CA MET A 1 -14.91 13.17 -16.62
C MET A 1 -15.84 11.99 -16.29
N MET A 2 -15.35 10.84 -15.81
CA MET A 2 -16.21 9.67 -15.48
C MET A 2 -17.33 9.93 -14.47
N ARG A 3 -17.15 10.88 -13.55
CA ARG A 3 -18.16 11.26 -12.55
C ARG A 3 -19.33 12.09 -13.12
N ALA A 4 -19.19 12.65 -14.33
CA ALA A 4 -20.18 13.52 -14.93
C ALA A 4 -21.21 12.76 -15.79
N MET A 5 -20.88 11.55 -16.29
CA MET A 5 -21.73 10.77 -17.20
C MET A 5 -21.59 9.26 -16.95
N PRO A 6 -22.17 8.72 -15.86
CA PRO A 6 -22.02 7.31 -15.49
C PRO A 6 -22.61 6.35 -16.54
N THR A 7 -23.71 6.74 -17.19
CA THR A 7 -24.38 5.94 -18.23
C THR A 7 -23.56 5.84 -19.52
N LEU A 8 -22.71 6.83 -19.83
CA LEU A 8 -21.82 6.78 -20.99
C LEU A 8 -20.61 5.90 -20.72
N ALA A 9 -20.04 5.96 -19.51
CA ALA A 9 -18.92 5.10 -19.10
C ALA A 9 -19.33 3.61 -19.08
N GLU A 10 -20.54 3.30 -18.59
CA GLU A 10 -21.09 1.95 -18.56
C GLU A 10 -21.37 1.41 -19.97
N LYS A 11 -21.81 2.26 -20.90
CA LYS A 11 -22.06 1.87 -22.30
C LYS A 11 -20.80 1.74 -23.15
N LEU A 12 -19.73 2.45 -22.79
CA LEU A 12 -18.45 2.44 -23.49
C LEU A 12 -17.48 1.36 -22.94
N GLY A 13 -17.86 0.65 -21.87
CA GLY A 13 -17.02 -0.39 -21.24
C GLY A 13 -15.68 0.13 -20.76
N VAL A 14 -15.57 1.43 -20.45
CA VAL A 14 -14.33 2.05 -20.01
C VAL A 14 -14.23 1.86 -18.51
N ASP A 15 -13.65 0.74 -18.10
CA ASP A 15 -13.17 0.57 -16.76
C ASP A 15 -11.94 1.46 -16.54
N LEU A 16 -11.89 2.12 -15.38
CA LEU A 16 -10.74 2.95 -14.98
C LEU A 16 -9.43 2.13 -14.93
N LEU A 17 -9.55 0.81 -14.78
CA LEU A 17 -8.46 -0.16 -14.72
C LEU A 17 -8.87 -1.40 -15.48
N ASP A 18 -7.97 -1.92 -16.31
CA ASP A 18 -8.16 -3.23 -16.91
C ASP A 18 -8.21 -4.33 -15.83
N ALA A 19 -9.08 -5.32 -16.03
CA ALA A 19 -9.33 -6.38 -15.07
C ALA A 19 -8.09 -7.26 -14.86
N GLU A 20 -7.27 -7.45 -15.91
CA GLU A 20 -6.00 -8.15 -15.80
C GLU A 20 -5.00 -7.38 -14.94
N ALA A 21 -4.85 -6.08 -15.19
CA ALA A 21 -4.00 -5.20 -14.40
C ALA A 21 -4.42 -5.14 -12.92
N ALA A 22 -5.73 -5.07 -12.63
CA ALA A 22 -6.26 -5.08 -11.27
C ALA A 22 -5.98 -6.40 -10.55
N LYS A 23 -6.13 -7.54 -11.25
CA LYS A 23 -5.80 -8.87 -10.70
C LYS A 23 -4.32 -9.02 -10.43
N TYR A 24 -3.47 -8.53 -11.33
CA TYR A 24 -2.02 -8.52 -11.14
C TYR A 24 -1.63 -7.67 -9.92
N PHE A 25 -2.13 -6.44 -9.82
CA PHE A 25 -1.84 -5.54 -8.69
C PHE A 25 -2.24 -6.16 -7.36
N LYS A 26 -3.45 -6.74 -7.28
CA LYS A 26 -3.92 -7.47 -6.11
C LYS A 26 -2.99 -8.64 -5.76
N GLY A 27 -2.63 -9.45 -6.75
CA GLY A 27 -1.72 -10.58 -6.58
C GLY A 27 -0.37 -10.15 -6.01
N MET A 28 0.23 -9.11 -6.59
CA MET A 28 1.51 -8.56 -6.18
C MET A 28 1.50 -8.08 -4.71
N ILE A 29 0.49 -7.31 -4.30
CA ILE A 29 0.40 -6.78 -2.93
C ILE A 29 0.21 -7.90 -1.92
N LEU A 30 -0.70 -8.84 -2.18
CA LEU A 30 -0.99 -9.95 -1.26
C LEU A 30 0.20 -10.91 -1.14
N GLU A 31 0.89 -11.19 -2.25
CA GLU A 31 2.10 -12.00 -2.25
C GLU A 31 3.22 -11.31 -1.45
N ASN A 32 3.42 -10.01 -1.64
CA ASN A 32 4.38 -9.24 -0.84
C ASN A 32 4.07 -9.30 0.66
N MET A 33 2.81 -9.14 1.05
CA MET A 33 2.41 -9.26 2.46
C MET A 33 2.68 -10.67 3.02
N LYS A 34 2.37 -11.72 2.25
CA LYS A 34 2.63 -13.12 2.65
C LYS A 34 4.11 -13.39 2.80
N GLN A 35 4.94 -12.99 1.83
CA GLN A 35 6.38 -13.19 1.88
C GLN A 35 7.01 -12.46 3.06
N ARG A 36 6.59 -11.23 3.34
CA ARG A 36 7.07 -10.46 4.49
C ARG A 36 6.69 -11.12 5.81
N LYS A 37 5.45 -11.62 5.93
CA LYS A 37 4.99 -12.34 7.12
C LYS A 37 5.75 -13.65 7.34
N ALA A 38 6.01 -14.42 6.28
CA ALA A 38 6.71 -15.69 6.35
C ALA A 38 8.19 -15.53 6.75
N HIS A 39 8.86 -14.52 6.21
CA HIS A 39 10.28 -14.28 6.46
C HIS A 39 10.56 -13.29 7.60
N GLY A 40 9.52 -12.79 8.28
CA GLY A 40 9.66 -11.81 9.37
C GLY A 40 10.27 -10.47 8.92
N ILE A 41 10.08 -10.08 7.65
CA ILE A 41 10.68 -8.86 7.10
C ILE A 41 9.88 -7.64 7.58
N ILE A 42 10.53 -6.84 8.43
CA ILE A 42 10.05 -5.53 8.87
C ILE A 42 10.64 -4.48 7.94
N ARG A 43 9.78 -3.70 7.30
CA ARG A 43 10.17 -2.58 6.45
C ARG A 43 9.25 -1.42 6.76
N ASN A 44 9.79 -0.26 7.10
CA ASN A 44 9.01 0.91 7.49
C ASN A 44 8.32 1.54 6.25
N ASP A 45 7.28 0.88 5.74
CA ASP A 45 6.48 1.31 4.59
C ASP A 45 4.97 1.14 4.85
N MET A 46 4.16 1.68 3.93
CA MET A 46 2.70 1.61 4.01
C MET A 46 2.15 0.18 4.12
N ILE A 47 2.75 -0.79 3.41
CA ILE A 47 2.31 -2.19 3.46
C ILE A 47 2.53 -2.75 4.87
N HIS A 48 3.64 -2.38 5.52
CA HIS A 48 3.92 -2.80 6.88
C HIS A 48 2.93 -2.19 7.88
N MET A 49 2.66 -0.90 7.80
CA MET A 49 1.63 -0.26 8.65
C MET A 49 0.28 -0.92 8.47
N LEU A 50 -0.13 -1.24 7.23
CA LEU A 50 -1.37 -1.96 6.95
C LEU A 50 -1.38 -3.39 7.53
N MET A 51 -0.24 -4.07 7.59
CA MET A 51 -0.12 -5.37 8.26
C MET A 51 -0.25 -5.27 9.78
N GLU A 52 0.28 -4.21 10.38
CA GLU A 52 0.18 -3.93 11.82
C GLU A 52 -1.26 -3.59 12.23
N VAL A 53 -1.90 -2.68 11.50
CA VAL A 53 -3.31 -2.31 11.69
C VAL A 53 -4.20 -3.56 11.62
N ARG A 54 -3.96 -4.45 10.66
CA ARG A 54 -4.70 -5.72 10.57
C ARG A 54 -4.43 -6.63 11.78
N LYS A 55 -3.19 -6.69 12.29
CA LYS A 55 -2.82 -7.53 13.44
C LYS A 55 -3.43 -7.01 14.75
N GLU A 56 -3.46 -5.71 14.94
CA GLU A 56 -4.06 -5.07 16.12
C GLU A 56 -5.58 -5.26 16.14
N ALA A 57 -6.24 -5.09 14.99
CA ALA A 57 -7.67 -5.37 14.86
C ALA A 57 -8.03 -6.82 15.24
N LEU A 58 -7.16 -7.79 14.92
CA LEU A 58 -7.35 -9.20 15.29
C LEU A 58 -7.16 -9.48 16.78
N LYS A 59 -6.24 -8.78 17.47
CA LYS A 59 -6.01 -8.97 18.91
C LYS A 59 -7.20 -8.50 19.75
N HIS A 60 -7.81 -7.38 19.36
CA HIS A 60 -8.98 -6.85 20.06
C HIS A 60 -10.19 -7.79 20.02
N GLU A 61 -10.39 -8.57 18.95
CA GLU A 61 -11.46 -9.56 18.91
C GLU A 61 -11.19 -10.79 19.82
N MET A 62 -9.92 -11.16 20.00
CA MET A 62 -9.53 -12.28 20.86
C MET A 62 -9.72 -11.95 22.34
N ASP A 63 -9.31 -10.75 22.76
CA ASP A 63 -9.46 -10.28 24.15
C ASP A 63 -10.95 -10.06 24.56
N GLU A 64 -11.82 -9.72 23.60
CA GLU A 64 -13.27 -9.61 23.83
C GLU A 64 -13.99 -10.97 23.93
N GLN A 65 -13.40 -12.06 23.41
CA GLN A 65 -13.94 -13.42 23.58
C GLN A 65 -13.51 -14.08 24.89
N ASP A 66 -12.26 -13.86 25.34
CA ASP A 66 -11.74 -14.43 26.59
C ASP A 66 -12.28 -13.76 27.87
N THR A 67 -12.88 -12.56 27.76
CA THR A 67 -13.47 -11.85 28.90
C THR A 67 -14.88 -12.29 29.29
N LYS A 68 -15.50 -13.23 28.55
CA LYS A 68 -16.85 -13.73 28.89
C LYS A 68 -16.88 -14.81 29.98
N ASP A 69 -15.74 -15.34 30.41
CA ASP A 69 -15.67 -16.45 31.39
C ASP A 69 -15.02 -16.07 32.74
N ALA A 70 -14.49 -14.85 32.90
CA ALA A 70 -13.83 -14.40 34.14
C ALA A 70 -14.77 -13.55 35.04
N GLY A 71 -15.87 -14.16 35.48
CA GLY A 71 -16.97 -13.47 36.12
C GLY A 71 -16.83 -13.04 37.59
N PHE A 72 -15.66 -12.65 38.15
CA PHE A 72 -15.68 -12.11 39.53
C PHE A 72 -14.54 -11.20 40.04
N ALA A 73 -13.55 -10.74 39.24
CA ALA A 73 -12.42 -10.00 39.87
C ALA A 73 -11.61 -9.02 39.00
N THR A 74 -12.23 -8.25 38.10
CA THR A 74 -11.50 -7.17 37.42
C THR A 74 -12.25 -5.86 37.52
N VAL A 75 -11.60 -4.88 38.17
CA VAL A 75 -12.02 -3.48 38.26
C VAL A 75 -12.33 -2.98 36.85
N GLU A 76 -13.51 -2.40 36.65
CA GLU A 76 -13.88 -1.73 35.40
C GLU A 76 -12.88 -0.60 35.13
N GLU A 77 -11.93 -0.83 34.22
CA GLU A 77 -11.16 0.26 33.64
C GLU A 77 -12.14 1.18 32.91
N SER A 78 -12.23 2.41 33.39
CA SER A 78 -13.11 3.46 32.86
C SER A 78 -12.98 3.56 31.34
N GLN A 79 -14.12 3.44 30.65
CA GLN A 79 -14.25 3.60 29.19
C GLN A 79 -14.21 5.08 28.78
N VAL A 80 -13.18 5.82 29.19
CA VAL A 80 -12.95 7.19 28.74
C VAL A 80 -11.75 7.16 27.79
N GLY A 81 -12.02 6.82 26.52
CA GLY A 81 -11.01 6.81 25.46
C GLY A 81 -11.21 5.83 24.31
N LYS A 82 -12.19 4.91 24.37
CA LYS A 82 -12.47 3.95 23.28
C LYS A 82 -13.34 4.57 22.18
N SER A 83 -12.78 5.51 21.42
CA SER A 83 -13.24 5.81 20.06
C SER A 83 -12.41 4.95 19.09
N THR A 84 -12.88 4.26 18.05
CA THR A 84 -14.17 4.04 17.41
C THR A 84 -13.88 2.91 16.40
N HIS A 85 -14.65 1.81 16.38
CA HIS A 85 -14.56 0.72 15.38
C HIS A 85 -13.18 0.04 15.18
N SER A 86 -12.85 -0.98 15.98
CA SER A 86 -11.89 -2.00 15.53
C SER A 86 -12.55 -2.84 14.43
N ARG A 87 -12.37 -2.43 13.16
CA ARG A 87 -12.88 -3.18 12.00
C ARG A 87 -11.74 -4.01 11.42
N ILE A 88 -11.93 -5.32 11.30
CA ILE A 88 -11.00 -6.17 10.54
C ILE A 88 -11.00 -5.72 9.08
N TRP A 89 -9.81 -5.39 8.59
CA TRP A 89 -9.58 -5.02 7.20
C TRP A 89 -9.46 -6.27 6.34
N LYS A 90 -10.37 -6.43 5.37
CA LYS A 90 -10.32 -7.50 4.37
C LYS A 90 -9.23 -7.21 3.32
N ASP A 91 -8.74 -8.27 2.67
CA ASP A 91 -7.69 -8.16 1.65
C ASP A 91 -8.03 -7.16 0.53
N ASN A 92 -9.30 -7.09 0.09
CA ASN A 92 -9.73 -6.13 -0.93
C ASN A 92 -9.64 -4.67 -0.43
N GLU A 93 -9.89 -4.43 0.86
CA GLU A 93 -9.83 -3.10 1.44
C GLU A 93 -8.38 -2.64 1.60
N LEU A 94 -7.50 -3.55 2.02
CA LEU A 94 -6.05 -3.30 2.10
C LEU A 94 -5.48 -2.98 0.71
N VAL A 95 -5.85 -3.77 -0.29
CA VAL A 95 -5.43 -3.55 -1.69
C VAL A 95 -5.97 -2.23 -2.22
N ALA A 96 -7.22 -1.87 -1.89
CA ALA A 96 -7.80 -0.59 -2.28
C ALA A 96 -7.05 0.61 -1.65
N GLN A 97 -6.63 0.50 -0.38
CA GLN A 97 -5.78 1.55 0.24
C GLN A 97 -4.43 1.66 -0.47
N CYS A 98 -3.75 0.55 -0.73
CA CYS A 98 -2.51 0.56 -1.49
C CYS A 98 -2.68 1.21 -2.87
N PHE A 99 -3.84 0.99 -3.52
CA PHE A 99 -4.14 1.56 -4.81
C PHE A 99 -4.32 3.09 -4.78
N ILE A 100 -4.97 3.64 -3.76
CA ILE A 100 -5.12 5.10 -3.60
C ILE A 100 -3.76 5.78 -3.49
N PHE A 101 -2.87 5.24 -2.66
CA PHE A 101 -1.51 5.76 -2.52
C PHE A 101 -0.69 5.64 -3.81
N PHE A 102 -0.87 4.52 -4.54
CA PHE A 102 -0.22 4.33 -5.84
C PHE A 102 -0.62 5.42 -6.83
N VAL A 103 -1.92 5.67 -7.02
CA VAL A 103 -2.39 6.69 -7.98
C VAL A 103 -1.99 8.10 -7.56
N ALA A 104 -2.03 8.41 -6.25
CA ALA A 104 -1.62 9.71 -5.74
C ALA A 104 -0.12 10.01 -6.00
N GLY A 105 0.75 9.00 -5.88
CA GLY A 105 2.18 9.13 -6.16
C GLY A 105 2.54 8.97 -7.64
N PHE A 106 1.68 8.35 -8.44
CA PHE A 106 1.99 7.99 -9.82
C PHE A 106 2.17 9.21 -10.72
N ASP A 107 1.22 10.13 -10.71
CA ASP A 107 1.20 11.26 -11.66
C ASP A 107 2.41 12.19 -11.48
N THR A 108 2.72 12.50 -10.22
CA THR A 108 3.86 13.37 -9.87
C THR A 108 5.21 12.74 -10.22
N VAL A 109 5.40 11.46 -9.87
CA VAL A 109 6.64 10.74 -10.16
C VAL A 109 6.81 10.49 -11.66
N SER A 110 5.74 10.10 -12.36
CA SER A 110 5.77 9.88 -13.82
C SER A 110 6.14 11.14 -14.58
N THR A 111 5.55 12.28 -14.20
CA THR A 111 5.88 13.58 -14.78
C THR A 111 7.33 13.96 -14.50
N GLY A 112 7.80 13.81 -13.25
CA GLY A 112 9.18 14.08 -12.88
C GLY A 112 10.20 13.22 -13.64
N LEU A 113 9.93 11.92 -13.80
CA LEU A 113 10.76 11.01 -14.58
C LEU A 113 10.77 11.35 -16.07
N THR A 114 9.64 11.83 -16.61
CA THR A 114 9.56 12.25 -18.01
C THR A 114 10.45 13.46 -18.27
N PHE A 115 10.40 14.47 -17.40
CA PHE A 115 11.30 15.63 -17.50
C PHE A 115 12.77 15.22 -17.31
N LEU A 116 13.05 14.36 -16.33
CA LEU A 116 14.41 13.85 -16.12
C LEU A 116 14.94 13.15 -17.37
N ALA A 117 14.15 12.24 -17.97
CA ALA A 117 14.55 11.52 -19.17
C ALA A 117 14.76 12.47 -20.36
N TYR A 118 13.92 13.49 -20.49
CA TYR A 118 14.05 14.52 -21.52
C TYR A 118 15.34 15.33 -21.38
N GLU A 119 15.64 15.83 -20.17
CA GLU A 119 16.87 16.59 -19.91
C GLU A 119 18.12 15.74 -20.10
N LEU A 120 18.10 14.45 -19.73
CA LEU A 120 19.21 13.53 -19.98
C LEU A 120 19.43 13.28 -21.47
N ALA A 121 18.36 13.15 -22.26
CA ALA A 121 18.46 12.95 -23.70
C ALA A 121 19.04 14.16 -24.44
N LEU A 122 18.77 15.38 -23.97
CA LEU A 122 19.32 16.62 -24.53
C LEU A 122 20.76 16.90 -24.08
N ASN A 123 21.19 16.36 -22.94
CA ASN A 123 22.50 16.62 -22.35
C ASN A 123 23.32 15.31 -22.20
N PRO A 124 23.93 14.79 -23.29
CA PRO A 124 24.68 13.53 -23.26
C PRO A 124 25.83 13.51 -22.25
N GLU A 125 26.47 14.65 -22.01
CA GLU A 125 27.56 14.76 -21.03
C GLU A 125 27.08 14.50 -19.59
N ILE A 126 25.90 15.03 -19.24
CA ILE A 126 25.28 14.81 -17.92
C ILE A 126 24.84 13.34 -17.79
N GLN A 127 24.26 12.78 -18.85
CA GLN A 127 23.88 11.37 -18.89
C GLN A 127 25.08 10.44 -18.69
N GLN A 128 26.20 10.71 -19.35
CA GLN A 128 27.43 9.93 -19.23
C GLN A 128 27.99 10.01 -17.80
N ARG A 129 28.02 11.21 -17.21
CA ARG A 129 28.48 11.38 -15.82
C ARG A 129 27.60 10.62 -14.83
N LEU A 130 26.28 10.70 -14.98
CA LEU A 130 25.33 9.95 -14.14
C LEU A 130 25.56 8.44 -14.26
N TYR A 131 25.80 7.94 -15.48
CA TYR A 131 26.09 6.53 -15.70
C TYR A 131 27.38 6.08 -15.01
N GLU A 132 28.45 6.88 -15.12
CA GLU A 132 29.72 6.62 -14.44
C GLU A 132 29.57 6.60 -12.91
N GLU A 133 28.85 7.57 -12.34
CA GLU A 133 28.55 7.62 -10.89
C GLU A 133 27.77 6.38 -10.41
N ILE A 134 26.83 5.87 -11.22
CA ILE A 134 26.07 4.64 -10.92
C ILE A 134 26.99 3.42 -10.96
N MET A 135 27.86 3.32 -11.99
CA MET A 135 28.76 2.19 -12.16
C MET A 135 29.81 2.13 -11.04
N GLU A 136 30.38 3.27 -10.64
CA GLU A 136 31.33 3.36 -9.53
C GLU A 136 30.70 2.83 -8.22
N LYS A 137 29.48 3.28 -7.89
CA LYS A 137 28.79 2.84 -6.67
C LYS A 137 28.36 1.38 -6.73
N LYS A 138 27.95 0.89 -7.91
CA LYS A 138 27.58 -0.53 -8.08
C LYS A 138 28.78 -1.45 -7.86
N ILE A 139 29.98 -1.02 -8.26
CA ILE A 139 31.23 -1.75 -8.03
C ILE A 139 31.64 -1.72 -6.54
N GLN A 140 31.33 -0.65 -5.80
CA GLN A 140 31.61 -0.58 -4.35
C GLN A 140 30.71 -1.47 -3.48
N ILE A 141 29.53 -1.86 -3.96
CA ILE A 141 28.54 -2.66 -3.20
C ILE A 141 28.75 -4.18 -3.42
N LEU A 142 29.53 -4.58 -4.43
CA LEU A 142 29.92 -5.97 -4.71
C LEU A 142 31.31 -6.26 -4.13
#